data_AF-A0A1Y4ULB2-F1
#
_entry.id   AF-A0A1Y4ULB2-F1
#
_cell.length_a   1.000
_cell.length_b   1.000
_cell.length_c   1.000
_cell.angle_alpha   90.00
_cell.angle_beta   90.00
_cell.angle_gamma   90.00
#
_symmetry.space_group_name_H-M   'P 1'
#
loop_
_entity.id
_entity.type
_entity.pdbx_description
1 polymer ?
#
loop_
_entity_poly.entity_id
_entity_poly.type
_entity_poly.pdbx_seq_one_letter_code
_entity_poly.pdbx_strand_id
1 'polypeptide(L)'
;MNTHYNLKNIIFIILGIIIGTVLFTLGNEDDSPGLSFIGIFLSFLIILRQILIQKKYYIPIVLIFLGFILTIFPLVLFLDKEISNYSINMLLINILGIFFIILSIKKIIKIKYK
;
A
#
# COMPACT_ATOMS: atom_id res chain seq x y z
N MET A 1 -21.04 8.67 19.61
CA MET A 1 -20.02 8.44 18.55
C MET A 1 -18.83 7.77 19.23
N ASN A 2 -18.94 6.46 19.50
CA ASN A 2 -17.91 5.73 20.27
C ASN A 2 -17.03 4.97 19.28
N THR A 3 -15.90 5.56 18.90
CA THR A 3 -14.83 4.87 18.21
C THR A 3 -14.14 3.93 19.19
N HIS A 4 -14.73 2.76 19.45
CA HIS A 4 -13.98 1.65 20.04
C HIS A 4 -12.97 1.17 18.98
N TYR A 5 -11.79 1.77 18.99
CA TYR A 5 -10.59 1.12 18.47
C TYR A 5 -10.39 -0.14 19.29
N ASN A 6 -10.97 -1.24 18.81
CA ASN A 6 -10.88 -2.53 19.45
C ASN A 6 -9.39 -2.93 19.42
N LEU A 7 -8.79 -3.21 20.58
CA LEU A 7 -7.35 -3.51 20.72
C LEU A 7 -6.88 -4.55 19.69
N LYS A 8 -7.75 -5.51 19.40
CA LYS A 8 -7.61 -6.54 18.37
C LYS A 8 -7.29 -5.98 16.98
N ASN A 9 -7.90 -4.86 16.60
CA ASN A 9 -7.71 -4.23 15.30
C ASN A 9 -6.32 -3.60 15.18
N ILE A 10 -5.84 -2.97 16.24
CA ILE A 10 -4.51 -2.36 16.29
C ILE A 10 -3.44 -3.45 16.17
N ILE A 11 -3.65 -4.60 16.84
CA ILE A 11 -2.75 -5.75 16.78
C ILE A 11 -2.59 -6.24 15.34
N PHE A 12 -3.67 -6.37 14.56
CA PHE A 12 -3.56 -6.79 13.15
C PHE A 12 -2.82 -5.78 12.28
N ILE A 13 -2.98 -4.47 12.52
CA ILE A 13 -2.23 -3.43 11.81
C ILE A 13 -0.74 -3.55 12.12
N ILE A 14 -0.39 -3.64 13.41
CA ILE A 14 1.00 -3.79 13.85
C ILE A 14 1.61 -5.07 13.26
N LEU A 15 0.87 -6.18 13.30
CA LEU A 15 1.32 -7.47 12.79
C LEU A 15 1.53 -7.44 11.26
N GLY A 16 0.64 -6.77 10.53
CA GLY A 16 0.81 -6.52 9.10
C GLY A 16 2.07 -5.69 8.81
N ILE A 17 2.33 -4.62 9.58
CA ILE A 17 3.54 -3.81 9.45
C ILE A 17 4.78 -4.67 9.71
N ILE A 18 4.86 -5.37 10.84
CA ILE A 18 6.02 -6.19 11.21
C ILE A 18 6.32 -7.23 10.13
N ILE A 19 5.33 -8.03 9.72
CA ILE A 19 5.52 -9.07 8.70
C ILE A 19 5.96 -8.44 7.37
N GLY A 20 5.34 -7.33 6.98
CA GLY A 20 5.70 -6.60 5.78
C GLY A 20 7.14 -6.11 5.79
N THR A 21 7.57 -5.48 6.88
CA THR A 21 8.92 -4.94 7.03
C THR A 21 9.97 -6.06 7.08
N VAL A 22 9.70 -7.17 7.77
CA VAL A 22 10.61 -8.32 7.82
C VAL A 22 10.78 -8.95 6.44
N LEU A 23 9.69 -9.24 5.73
CA LEU A 23 9.78 -9.83 4.39
C LEU A 23 10.39 -8.87 3.37
N PHE A 24 10.14 -7.56 3.51
CA PHE A 24 10.76 -6.54 2.68
C PHE A 24 12.27 -6.44 2.88
N THR A 25 12.73 -6.44 4.14
CA THR A 25 14.16 -6.38 4.46
C THR A 25 14.88 -7.64 4.01
N LEU A 26 14.32 -8.83 4.25
CA LEU A 26 14.87 -10.09 3.75
C LEU A 26 14.93 -10.12 2.22
N GLY A 27 13.87 -9.68 1.54
CA GLY A 27 13.88 -9.60 0.07
C GLY A 27 14.91 -8.62 -0.47
N ASN A 28 15.19 -7.54 0.24
CA ASN A 28 16.23 -6.59 -0.12
C ASN A 28 17.64 -7.11 0.17
N GLU A 29 17.85 -7.91 1.22
CA GLU A 29 19.14 -8.54 1.52
C GLU A 29 19.49 -9.66 0.52
N ASP A 30 18.49 -10.39 0.04
CA ASP A 30 18.65 -11.50 -0.91
C ASP A 30 18.63 -11.06 -2.39
N ASP A 31 18.66 -9.75 -2.70
CA ASP A 31 18.45 -9.19 -4.05
C ASP A 31 17.22 -9.81 -4.76
N SER A 32 16.16 -10.06 -3.99
CA SER A 32 14.93 -10.72 -4.42
C SER A 32 13.75 -9.73 -4.41
N PRO A 33 13.55 -8.95 -5.50
CA PRO A 33 12.47 -7.97 -5.57
C PRO A 33 11.08 -8.62 -5.44
N GLY A 34 10.97 -9.91 -5.81
CA GLY A 34 9.77 -10.70 -5.62
C GLY A 34 9.42 -10.94 -4.15
N LEU A 35 10.40 -11.27 -3.30
CA LEU A 35 10.19 -11.48 -1.87
C LEU A 35 9.78 -10.18 -1.17
N SER A 36 10.41 -9.07 -1.55
CA SER A 36 10.05 -7.73 -1.05
C SER A 36 8.62 -7.34 -1.41
N PHE A 37 8.19 -7.65 -2.64
CA PHE A 37 6.82 -7.42 -3.08
C PHE A 37 5.81 -8.29 -2.32
N ILE A 38 6.13 -9.57 -2.09
CA ILE A 38 5.30 -10.47 -1.28
C ILE A 38 5.12 -9.91 0.14
N GLY A 39 6.18 -9.37 0.74
CA GLY A 39 6.11 -8.72 2.06
C GLY A 39 5.12 -7.57 2.10
N ILE A 40 5.24 -6.63 1.16
CA ILE A 40 4.33 -5.48 1.03
C ILE A 40 2.90 -5.93 0.78
N PHE A 41 2.69 -6.91 -0.10
CA PHE A 41 1.37 -7.42 -0.45
C PHE A 41 0.69 -8.14 0.73
N LEU A 42 1.43 -8.96 1.47
CA LEU A 42 0.93 -9.68 2.64
C LEU A 42 0.57 -8.70 3.77
N SER A 43 1.41 -7.69 4.00
CA SER A 43 1.15 -6.58 4.92
C SER A 43 -0.19 -5.92 4.62
N PHE A 44 -0.41 -5.60 3.34
CA PHE A 44 -1.66 -5.01 2.90
C PHE A 44 -2.87 -5.92 3.09
N LEU A 45 -2.80 -7.21 2.76
CA LEU A 45 -3.93 -8.12 2.96
C LEU A 45 -4.35 -8.22 4.43
N ILE A 46 -3.37 -8.24 5.34
CA ILE A 46 -3.63 -8.28 6.79
C ILE A 46 -4.32 -6.99 7.24
N ILE A 47 -3.84 -5.83 6.78
CA ILE A 47 -4.43 -4.52 7.08
C ILE A 47 -5.84 -4.38 6.44
N LEU A 48 -6.01 -4.82 5.19
CA LEU A 48 -7.25 -4.76 4.43
C LEU A 48 -8.36 -5.60 5.07
N ARG A 49 -8.03 -6.82 5.54
CA ARG A 49 -8.94 -7.68 6.30
C ARG A 49 -9.56 -6.95 7.49
N GLN A 50 -8.78 -6.12 8.16
CA GLN A 50 -9.23 -5.38 9.33
C GLN A 50 -10.15 -4.19 8.97
N ILE A 51 -9.90 -3.56 7.82
CA ILE A 51 -10.69 -2.44 7.29
C ILE A 51 -12.02 -2.90 6.69
N LEU A 52 -12.08 -4.12 6.14
CA LEU A 52 -13.31 -4.73 5.61
C LEU A 52 -14.45 -4.73 6.64
N ILE A 53 -14.12 -4.75 7.94
CA ILE A 53 -15.08 -4.62 9.05
C ILE A 53 -15.73 -3.23 9.08
N GLN A 54 -15.01 -2.19 8.68
CA GLN A 54 -15.47 -0.81 8.61
C GLN A 54 -15.85 -0.41 7.17
N LYS A 55 -16.63 -1.27 6.46
CA LYS A 55 -17.09 -1.20 5.04
C LYS A 55 -17.00 0.16 4.31
N LYS A 56 -17.29 1.27 4.98
CA LYS A 56 -17.12 2.66 4.52
C LYS A 56 -15.70 2.99 4.01
N TYR A 57 -14.64 2.48 4.63
CA TYR A 57 -13.24 2.85 4.31
C TYR A 57 -12.51 1.87 3.38
N TYR A 58 -13.18 0.79 2.95
CA TYR A 58 -12.56 -0.24 2.10
C TYR A 58 -12.02 0.34 0.79
N ILE A 59 -12.88 0.99 0.01
CA ILE A 59 -12.53 1.52 -1.31
C ILE A 59 -11.39 2.54 -1.25
N PRO A 60 -11.41 3.58 -0.37
CA PRO A 60 -10.30 4.52 -0.33
C PRO A 60 -8.98 3.86 0.08
N ILE A 61 -8.97 2.90 1.00
CA ILE A 61 -7.70 2.30 1.44
C ILE A 61 -7.11 1.37 0.37
N VAL A 62 -7.95 0.65 -0.37
CA VAL A 62 -7.49 -0.10 -1.57
C VAL A 62 -6.86 0.84 -2.60
N LEU A 63 -7.47 2.02 -2.84
CA LEU A 63 -6.93 3.02 -3.76
C LEU A 63 -5.60 3.61 -3.29
N ILE A 64 -5.43 3.87 -1.98
CA ILE A 64 -4.14 4.31 -1.42
C ILE A 64 -3.07 3.26 -1.70
N PHE A 65 -3.36 1.99 -1.40
CA PHE A 65 -2.38 0.93 -1.56
C PHE A 65 -2.01 0.69 -3.03
N LEU A 66 -2.99 0.63 -3.92
CA LEU A 66 -2.74 0.55 -5.36
C LEU A 66 -1.91 1.74 -5.84
N GLY A 67 -2.26 2.95 -5.38
CA GLY A 67 -1.52 4.15 -5.71
C GLY A 67 -0.07 4.12 -5.23
N PHE A 68 0.15 3.59 -4.02
CA PHE A 68 1.48 3.39 -3.43
C PHE A 68 2.31 2.41 -4.26
N ILE A 69 1.77 1.22 -4.58
CA ILE A 69 2.47 0.24 -5.43
C ILE A 69 2.83 0.85 -6.77
N LEU A 70 1.86 1.45 -7.46
CA LEU A 70 2.06 2.00 -8.80
C LEU A 70 3.06 3.15 -8.82
N THR A 71 3.26 3.86 -7.71
CA THR A 71 4.21 4.98 -7.67
C THR A 71 5.59 4.54 -7.21
N ILE A 72 5.65 3.76 -6.13
CA ILE A 72 6.91 3.47 -5.43
C ILE A 72 7.61 2.26 -6.02
N PHE A 73 6.88 1.21 -6.40
CA PHE A 73 7.52 0.01 -6.92
C PHE A 73 8.32 0.26 -8.21
N PRO A 74 7.78 0.98 -9.23
CA PRO A 74 8.57 1.33 -10.41
C PRO A 74 9.73 2.28 -10.11
N LEU A 75 9.58 3.18 -9.13
CA LEU A 75 10.66 4.07 -8.70
C LEU A 75 11.81 3.31 -8.06
N VAL A 76 11.52 2.35 -7.19
CA VAL A 76 12.53 1.49 -6.55
C VAL A 76 13.31 0.71 -7.61
N LEU A 77 12.59 0.01 -8.51
CA LEU A 77 13.23 -0.76 -9.59
C LEU A 77 14.09 0.11 -10.53
N PHE A 78 13.69 1.37 -10.75
CA PHE A 78 14.49 2.32 -11.52
C PHE A 78 15.74 2.78 -10.76
N LEU A 79 15.63 3.07 -9.46
CA LEU A 79 16.76 3.49 -8.62
C LEU A 79 17.79 2.37 -8.43
N ASP A 80 17.32 1.13 -8.32
CA ASP A 80 18.17 -0.07 -8.21
C ASP A 80 18.78 -0.48 -9.56
N LYS A 81 18.48 0.28 -10.63
CA LYS A 81 18.95 0.05 -12.01
C LYS A 81 18.55 -1.30 -12.58
N GLU A 82 17.57 -1.99 -11.98
CA GLU A 82 16.92 -3.16 -12.59
C GLU A 82 16.23 -2.77 -13.90
N ILE A 83 15.82 -1.51 -14.00
CA ILE A 83 15.24 -0.92 -15.19
C ILE A 83 16.20 0.12 -15.74
N SER A 84 16.75 -0.16 -16.91
CA SER A 84 17.80 0.64 -17.54
C SER A 84 17.35 2.03 -17.99
N ASN A 85 16.08 2.20 -18.38
CA ASN A 85 15.53 3.47 -18.86
C ASN A 85 14.16 3.76 -18.27
N TYR A 86 13.97 4.99 -17.80
CA TYR A 86 12.68 5.47 -17.33
C TYR A 86 11.75 5.74 -18.52
N SER A 87 10.97 4.74 -18.90
CA SER A 87 10.09 4.80 -20.07
C SER A 87 8.86 5.69 -19.85
N ILE A 88 8.24 6.14 -20.95
CA ILE A 88 6.93 6.82 -20.92
C ILE A 88 5.87 5.97 -20.20
N ASN A 89 5.93 4.64 -20.34
CA ASN A 89 5.01 3.73 -19.66
C ASN A 89 5.13 3.83 -18.13
N MET A 90 6.35 3.97 -17.60
CA MET A 90 6.56 4.17 -16.15
C MET A 90 6.05 5.51 -15.67
N LEU A 91 6.27 6.55 -16.46
CA LEU A 91 5.73 7.88 -16.16
C LEU A 91 4.19 7.84 -16.08
N LEU A 92 3.53 7.16 -17.03
CA LEU A 92 2.08 6.97 -17.01
C LEU A 92 1.60 6.17 -15.80
N ILE A 93 2.32 5.09 -15.45
CA ILE A 93 2.01 4.26 -14.27
C ILE A 93 2.10 5.10 -12.98
N ASN A 94 3.14 5.91 -12.83
CA ASN A 94 3.30 6.78 -11.66
C ASN A 94 2.21 7.86 -11.58
N ILE A 95 1.83 8.46 -12.72
CA ILE A 95 0.70 9.40 -12.78
C ILE A 95 -0.60 8.71 -12.35
N LEU A 96 -0.85 7.48 -12.83
CA LEU A 96 -2.02 6.70 -12.42
C LEU A 96 -2.00 6.43 -10.91
N GLY A 97 -0.83 6.12 -10.35
CA GLY A 97 -0.64 5.90 -8.92
C GLY A 97 -1.01 7.14 -8.09
N ILE A 98 -0.47 8.30 -8.46
CA ILE A 98 -0.79 9.59 -7.83
C ILE A 98 -2.29 9.89 -7.95
N PHE A 99 -2.89 9.64 -9.10
CA PHE A 99 -4.33 9.83 -9.33
C PHE A 99 -5.18 8.97 -8.37
N PHE A 100 -4.81 7.71 -8.15
CA PHE A 100 -5.49 6.85 -7.18
C PHE A 100 -5.36 7.35 -5.74
N ILE A 101 -4.18 7.86 -5.35
CA ILE A 101 -3.99 8.50 -4.04
C ILE A 101 -4.90 9.73 -3.91
N ILE A 102 -4.95 10.62 -4.89
CA ILE A 102 -5.83 11.81 -4.85
C ILE A 102 -7.31 11.40 -4.75
N LEU A 103 -7.76 10.43 -5.55
CA LEU A 103 -9.13 9.93 -5.50
C LEU A 103 -9.48 9.32 -4.14
N SER A 104 -8.54 8.60 -3.52
CA SER A 104 -8.73 8.02 -2.21
C SER A 104 -8.95 9.09 -1.13
N ILE A 105 -8.12 10.14 -1.11
CA ILE A 105 -8.22 11.25 -0.17
C ILE A 105 -9.55 11.97 -0.34
N LYS A 106 -9.96 12.27 -1.58
CA LYS A 106 -11.27 12.86 -1.88
C LYS A 106 -12.42 12.00 -1.34
N LYS A 107 -12.35 10.68 -1.48
CA LYS A 107 -13.36 9.76 -0.94
C LYS A 107 -13.37 9.75 0.59
N ILE A 108 -12.22 9.73 1.25
CA ILE A 108 -12.11 9.78 2.72
C ILE A 108 -12.73 11.07 3.26
N ILE A 109 -12.38 12.22 2.66
CA ILE A 109 -12.97 13.52 3.00
C ILE A 109 -14.49 13.46 2.86
N LYS A 110 -15.00 12.98 1.71
CA LYS A 110 -16.45 12.86 1.48
C LYS A 110 -17.17 11.97 2.50
N ILE A 111 -16.52 10.91 3.00
CA ILE A 111 -17.08 10.03 4.04
C ILE A 111 -17.07 10.72 5.42
N LYS A 112 -16.06 11.53 5.72
CA LYS A 112 -15.93 12.23 7.01
C LYS A 112 -16.96 13.35 7.19
N TYR A 113 -17.36 14.00 6.10
CA TYR A 113 -18.31 15.13 6.10
C TYR A 113 -19.74 14.75 5.66
N LYS A 114 -20.07 13.45 5.63
CA LYS A 114 -21.41 12.92 5.39
C LYS A 114 -21.92 12.19 6.63
#